data_AF-A0A9D5WL92-F1
#
_entry.id   AF-A0A9D5WL92-F1
#
_cell.length_a   1.000
_cell.length_b   1.000
_cell.length_c   1.000
_cell.angle_alpha   90.00
_cell.angle_beta   90.00
_cell.angle_gamma   90.00
#
_symmetry.space_group_name_H-M   'P 1'
#
loop_
_entity.id
_entity.type
_entity.pdbx_description
1 polymer ?
#
loop_
_entity_poly.entity_id
_entity_poly.type
_entity_poly.pdbx_seq_one_letter_code
_entity_poly.pdbx_strand_id
1 'polypeptide(L)'
;MNVQTLDLYPHNYVDKIGFVELRQLLAGHCASSLGRERMLSLEASADYERISLELEETREMMQLLTSEHQLPSLQIVDCREALHRIRPQGTYVEELELQDLLRMLETLHALHRFFTEEQSTGERADESLVYLYPRLTALLEDRPTFPKVEQHLRSLLTEEGRLRDNASRELLQIRRTLAETERSLSGMLQRILTGARREGWVEQDVQPALRDGRLVIPVSPM
;
A
#
# COMPACT_ATOMS: atom_id res chain seq x y z
N MET A 1 1.78 27.75 7.55
CA MET A 1 0.77 28.80 7.32
C MET A 1 -0.19 28.78 8.49
N ASN A 2 -0.32 29.89 9.22
CA ASN A 2 -1.29 30.00 10.30
C ASN A 2 -2.69 29.91 9.68
N VAL A 3 -3.41 28.83 9.96
CA VAL A 3 -4.83 28.76 9.66
C VAL A 3 -5.48 29.80 10.56
N GLN A 4 -5.93 30.92 9.99
CA GLN A 4 -6.85 31.82 10.69
C GLN A 4 -8.15 31.05 10.88
N THR A 5 -8.26 30.37 12.02
CA THR A 5 -9.50 29.74 12.45
C THR A 5 -10.52 30.85 12.69
N LEU A 6 -11.66 30.76 12.02
CA LEU A 6 -12.77 31.69 12.24
C LEU A 6 -13.19 31.62 13.71
N ASP A 7 -13.18 32.77 14.38
CA ASP A 7 -13.73 32.87 15.73
C ASP A 7 -15.26 32.88 15.64
N LEU A 8 -15.85 31.69 15.73
CA LEU A 8 -17.28 31.48 15.59
C LEU A 8 -17.96 31.63 16.96
N TYR A 9 -18.84 32.63 17.06
CA TYR A 9 -19.73 32.80 18.21
C TYR A 9 -21.17 32.45 17.83
N PRO A 10 -21.89 31.67 18.66
CA PRO A 10 -21.43 30.96 19.86
C PRO A 10 -20.52 29.78 19.51
N HIS A 11 -19.72 29.29 20.47
CA HIS A 11 -18.76 28.20 20.24
C HIS A 11 -19.40 26.88 19.74
N ASN A 12 -20.72 26.70 19.93
CA ASN A 12 -21.49 25.57 19.40
C ASN A 12 -22.20 25.88 18.06
N TYR A 13 -21.81 26.94 17.37
CA TYR A 13 -22.41 27.34 16.10
C TYR A 13 -22.29 26.24 15.04
N VAL A 14 -21.11 25.60 14.97
CA VAL A 14 -20.81 24.53 14.01
C VAL A 14 -21.76 23.33 14.19
N ASP A 15 -22.02 22.94 15.44
CA ASP A 15 -22.96 21.87 15.76
C ASP A 15 -24.40 22.28 15.43
N LYS A 16 -24.79 23.52 15.77
CA LYS A 16 -26.15 24.01 15.57
C LYS A 16 -26.58 24.07 14.11
N ILE A 17 -25.65 24.34 13.19
CA ILE A 17 -25.94 24.37 11.75
C ILE A 17 -25.83 23.00 11.09
N GLY A 18 -25.52 21.94 11.85
CA GLY A 18 -25.39 20.58 11.33
C GLY A 18 -24.09 20.32 10.56
N PHE A 19 -23.06 21.16 10.72
CA PHE A 19 -21.83 21.03 9.93
C PHE A 19 -21.00 19.81 10.33
N VAL A 20 -21.06 19.42 11.61
CA VAL A 20 -20.37 18.20 12.08
C VAL A 20 -20.96 16.96 11.43
N GLU A 21 -22.28 16.86 11.40
CA GLU A 21 -23.04 15.78 10.76
C GLU A 21 -22.79 15.74 9.26
N LEU A 22 -22.75 16.91 8.60
CA LEU A 22 -22.40 17.00 7.19
C LEU A 22 -20.99 16.46 6.92
N ARG A 23 -19.98 16.88 7.70
CA ARG A 23 -18.61 16.36 7.57
C ARG A 23 -18.54 14.85 7.77
N GLN A 24 -19.29 14.31 8.74
CA GLN A 24 -19.35 12.87 8.99
C GLN A 24 -19.99 12.12 7.82
N LEU A 25 -21.05 12.66 7.21
CA LEU A 25 -21.69 12.08 6.04
C LEU A 25 -20.74 12.07 4.84
N LEU A 26 -20.09 13.21 4.56
CA LEU A 26 -19.11 13.33 3.47
C LEU A 26 -17.88 12.46 3.69
N ALA A 27 -17.45 12.28 4.93
CA ALA A 27 -16.37 11.37 5.30
C ALA A 27 -16.64 9.91 4.89
N GLY A 28 -17.92 9.50 4.79
CA GLY A 28 -18.32 8.20 4.25
C GLY A 28 -18.15 8.06 2.74
N HIS A 29 -18.02 9.18 2.01
CA HIS A 29 -17.79 9.22 0.57
C HIS A 29 -16.31 9.39 0.20
N CYS A 30 -15.40 9.53 1.17
CA CYS A 30 -13.98 9.62 0.92
C CYS A 30 -13.40 8.27 0.44
N ALA A 31 -12.56 8.31 -0.59
CA ALA A 31 -11.94 7.10 -1.16
C ALA A 31 -10.82 6.51 -0.29
N SER A 32 -10.21 7.29 0.61
CA SER A 32 -9.08 6.87 1.45
C SER A 32 -9.22 7.36 2.88
N SER A 33 -8.52 6.69 3.81
CA SER A 33 -8.43 7.12 5.22
C SER A 33 -7.83 8.53 5.35
N LEU A 34 -6.85 8.86 4.51
CA LEU A 34 -6.24 10.19 4.43
C LEU A 34 -7.26 11.26 4.03
N GLY A 35 -8.08 10.98 3.01
CA GLY A 35 -9.17 11.87 2.59
C GLY A 35 -10.22 12.04 3.69
N ARG A 36 -10.53 10.96 4.41
CA ARG A 36 -11.46 10.99 5.54
C ARG A 36 -10.94 11.86 6.70
N GLU A 37 -9.67 11.70 7.08
CA GLU A 37 -9.03 12.55 8.08
C GLU A 37 -9.10 14.03 7.66
N ARG A 38 -8.77 14.31 6.39
CA ARG A 38 -8.84 15.67 5.85
C ARG A 38 -10.26 16.24 5.91
N MET A 39 -11.26 15.47 5.51
CA MET A 39 -12.69 15.84 5.54
C MET A 39 -13.17 16.16 6.96
N LEU A 40 -12.77 15.33 7.94
CA LEU A 40 -13.12 15.54 9.35
C LEU A 40 -12.41 16.75 9.96
N SER A 41 -11.22 17.10 9.46
CA SER A 41 -10.47 18.30 9.87
C SER A 41 -10.89 19.58 9.15
N LEU A 42 -11.86 19.53 8.23
CA LEU A 42 -12.29 20.73 7.51
C LEU A 42 -12.91 21.75 8.46
N GLU A 43 -12.46 23.00 8.34
CA GLU A 43 -12.95 24.13 9.10
C GLU A 43 -13.26 25.29 8.15
N ALA A 44 -14.18 26.16 8.57
CA ALA A 44 -14.49 27.34 7.79
C ALA A 44 -13.27 28.27 7.72
N SER A 45 -13.04 28.86 6.54
CA SER A 45 -12.02 29.89 6.32
C SER A 45 -12.68 31.22 5.98
N ALA A 46 -12.04 32.32 6.36
CA ALA A 46 -12.40 33.68 5.95
C ALA A 46 -11.44 34.25 4.89
N ASP A 47 -10.44 33.46 4.48
CA ASP A 47 -9.44 33.85 3.51
C ASP A 47 -9.99 33.67 2.09
N TYR A 48 -10.26 34.80 1.42
CA TYR A 48 -10.82 34.81 0.07
C TYR A 48 -9.97 34.02 -0.93
N GLU A 49 -8.63 34.15 -0.89
CA GLU A 49 -7.75 33.49 -1.84
C GLU A 49 -7.81 31.97 -1.66
N ARG A 50 -7.79 31.52 -0.40
CA ARG A 50 -7.93 30.11 -0.06
C ARG A 50 -9.29 29.55 -0.49
N ILE A 51 -10.38 30.27 -0.19
CA ILE A 51 -11.74 29.84 -0.57
C ILE A 51 -11.87 29.75 -2.09
N SER A 52 -11.38 30.75 -2.82
CA SER A 52 -11.42 30.74 -4.29
C SER A 52 -10.65 29.55 -4.85
N LEU A 53 -9.45 29.27 -4.33
CA LEU A 53 -8.63 28.13 -4.74
C LEU A 53 -9.36 26.80 -4.50
N GLU A 54 -9.87 26.55 -3.29
CA GLU A 54 -10.55 25.29 -2.94
C GLU A 54 -11.85 25.08 -3.74
N LEU A 55 -12.57 26.17 -4.07
CA LEU A 55 -13.75 26.12 -4.94
C LEU A 55 -13.38 25.84 -6.40
N GLU A 56 -12.27 26.40 -6.89
CA GLU A 56 -11.77 26.12 -8.24
C GLU A 56 -11.29 24.66 -8.37
N GLU A 57 -10.56 24.13 -7.38
CA GLU A 57 -10.19 22.71 -7.30
C GLU A 57 -11.43 21.80 -7.32
N THR A 58 -12.46 22.16 -6.55
CA THR A 58 -13.72 21.42 -6.52
C THR A 58 -14.44 21.46 -7.87
N ARG A 59 -14.45 22.63 -8.53
CA ARG A 59 -15.04 22.81 -9.86
C ARG A 59 -14.33 21.95 -10.91
N GLU A 60 -13.00 21.95 -10.92
CA GLU A 60 -12.22 21.11 -11.84
C GLU A 60 -12.49 19.62 -11.59
N MET A 61 -12.55 19.19 -10.33
CA MET A 61 -12.88 17.80 -9.99
C MET A 61 -14.29 17.42 -10.46
N MET A 62 -15.28 18.30 -10.28
CA MET A 62 -16.64 18.06 -10.78
C MET A 62 -16.66 17.94 -12.31
N GLN A 63 -15.95 18.81 -13.02
CA GLN A 63 -15.83 18.74 -14.47
C GLN A 63 -15.21 17.41 -14.90
N LEU A 64 -14.14 16.97 -14.24
CA LEU A 64 -13.49 15.69 -14.49
C LEU A 64 -14.46 14.51 -14.26
N LEU A 65 -15.18 14.48 -13.14
CA LEU A 65 -16.14 13.42 -12.81
C LEU A 65 -17.32 13.34 -13.79
N THR A 66 -17.67 14.45 -14.45
CA THR A 66 -18.70 14.48 -15.50
C THR A 66 -18.18 14.23 -16.91
N SER A 67 -16.86 14.19 -17.10
CA SER A 67 -16.22 13.94 -18.39
C SER A 67 -16.14 12.44 -18.70
N GLU A 68 -15.73 12.09 -19.91
CA GLU A 68 -15.47 10.69 -20.30
C GLU A 68 -14.09 10.18 -19.84
N HIS A 69 -13.26 11.03 -19.22
CA HIS A 69 -11.93 10.65 -18.77
C HIS A 69 -12.01 9.69 -17.57
N GLN A 70 -11.26 8.59 -17.64
CA GLN A 70 -11.16 7.63 -16.53
C GLN A 70 -10.15 8.14 -15.49
N LEU A 71 -10.66 8.71 -14.41
CA LEU A 71 -9.86 9.10 -13.25
C LEU A 71 -9.21 7.87 -12.61
N PRO A 72 -7.88 7.88 -12.34
CA PRO A 72 -7.23 6.81 -11.58
C PRO A 72 -7.80 6.64 -10.17
N SER A 73 -7.53 5.50 -9.55
CA SER A 73 -7.98 5.25 -8.18
C SER A 73 -7.50 6.34 -7.21
N LEU A 74 -8.42 6.82 -6.36
CA LEU A 74 -8.11 7.74 -5.25
C LEU A 74 -7.85 6.99 -3.93
N GLN A 75 -7.83 5.65 -3.95
CA GLN A 75 -7.62 4.81 -2.78
C GLN A 75 -6.13 4.75 -2.41
N ILE A 76 -5.63 5.83 -1.83
CA ILE A 76 -4.26 5.91 -1.32
C ILE A 76 -4.17 5.18 0.03
N VAL A 77 -3.23 4.25 0.14
CA VAL A 77 -2.95 3.53 1.39
C VAL A 77 -2.13 4.41 2.34
N ASP A 78 -2.55 4.52 3.60
CA ASP A 78 -1.83 5.29 4.61
C ASP A 78 -0.66 4.48 5.19
N CYS A 79 0.55 4.82 4.75
CA CYS A 79 1.77 4.17 5.21
C CYS A 79 2.54 4.99 6.27
N ARG A 80 1.95 6.06 6.84
CA ARG A 80 2.67 6.96 7.77
C ARG A 80 3.23 6.22 8.99
N GLU A 81 2.46 5.32 9.58
CA GLU A 81 2.88 4.51 10.74
C GLU A 81 4.10 3.63 10.40
N ALA A 82 4.03 2.88 9.31
CA ALA A 82 5.14 2.03 8.84
C ALA A 82 6.40 2.86 8.56
N LEU A 83 6.25 4.00 7.86
CA LEU A 83 7.35 4.91 7.56
C LEU A 83 7.97 5.56 8.81
N HIS A 84 7.15 5.87 9.82
CA HIS A 84 7.64 6.38 11.10
C HIS A 84 8.43 5.32 11.87
N ARG A 85 7.92 4.07 11.87
CA ARG A 85 8.55 2.95 12.56
C ARG A 85 9.92 2.59 12.00
N ILE A 86 10.13 2.75 10.69
CA ILE A 86 11.40 2.39 10.04
C ILE A 86 12.49 3.47 10.04
N ARG A 87 12.24 4.63 10.65
CA ARG A 87 13.22 5.73 10.73
C ARG A 87 14.52 5.37 11.48
N PRO A 88 14.49 4.66 12.62
CA PRO A 88 15.70 4.28 13.32
C PRO A 88 16.57 3.34 12.48
N GLN A 89 17.90 3.41 12.62
CA GLN A 89 18.77 2.46 11.93
C GLN A 89 18.56 1.04 12.48
N GLY A 90 18.52 0.06 11.57
CA GLY A 90 18.33 -1.36 11.92
C GLY A 90 16.87 -1.83 11.95
N THR A 91 15.90 -0.94 11.77
CA THR A 91 14.49 -1.32 11.60
C THR A 91 14.15 -1.65 10.14
N TYR A 92 13.09 -2.42 9.92
CA TYR A 92 12.66 -2.91 8.62
C TYR A 92 11.13 -2.92 8.51
N VAL A 93 10.64 -2.97 7.26
CA VAL A 93 9.22 -3.07 6.92
C VAL A 93 8.82 -4.54 6.84
N GLU A 94 7.59 -4.87 7.24
CA GLU A 94 7.04 -6.21 7.07
C GLU A 94 6.59 -6.47 5.62
N GLU A 95 6.45 -7.73 5.23
CA GLU A 95 6.10 -8.10 3.84
C GLU A 95 4.78 -7.47 3.36
N LEU A 96 3.74 -7.50 4.20
CA LEU A 96 2.44 -6.90 3.90
C LEU A 96 2.54 -5.38 3.73
N GLU A 97 3.28 -4.71 4.59
CA GLU A 97 3.48 -3.26 4.54
C GLU A 97 4.33 -2.84 3.33
N LEU A 98 5.20 -3.72 2.85
CA LEU A 98 5.98 -3.53 1.63
C LEU A 98 5.05 -3.48 0.40
N GLN A 99 4.03 -4.33 0.38
CA GLN A 99 3.00 -4.30 -0.66
C GLN A 99 2.14 -3.03 -0.56
N ASP A 100 1.78 -2.61 0.64
CA ASP A 100 1.01 -1.39 0.87
C ASP A 100 1.78 -0.13 0.44
N LEU A 101 3.09 -0.07 0.74
CA LEU A 101 3.99 0.99 0.25
C LEU A 101 4.05 1.03 -1.28
N LEU A 102 4.14 -0.13 -1.93
CA LEU A 102 4.13 -0.21 -3.39
C LEU A 102 2.81 0.32 -3.94
N ARG A 103 1.65 -0.14 -3.42
CA ARG A 103 0.33 0.33 -3.85
C ARG A 103 0.15 1.84 -3.67
N MET A 104 0.65 2.38 -2.56
CA MET A 104 0.64 3.83 -2.30
C MET A 104 1.41 4.58 -3.39
N LEU A 105 2.64 4.15 -3.70
CA LEU A 105 3.47 4.78 -4.73
C LEU A 105 2.85 4.67 -6.13
N GLU A 106 2.32 3.50 -6.48
CA GLU A 106 1.65 3.28 -7.78
C GLU A 106 0.43 4.19 -7.95
N THR A 107 -0.37 4.35 -6.90
CA THR A 107 -1.53 5.26 -6.90
C THR A 107 -1.09 6.71 -7.07
N LEU A 108 -0.06 7.14 -6.34
CA LEU A 108 0.50 8.50 -6.47
C LEU A 108 1.09 8.75 -7.84
N HIS A 109 1.83 7.79 -8.40
CA HIS A 109 2.43 7.89 -9.72
C HIS A 109 1.36 7.95 -10.82
N ALA A 110 0.32 7.12 -10.72
CA ALA A 110 -0.81 7.13 -11.65
C ALA A 110 -1.55 8.48 -11.64
N LEU A 111 -1.82 9.04 -10.45
CA LEU A 111 -2.44 10.36 -10.31
C LEU A 111 -1.55 11.47 -10.86
N HIS A 112 -0.26 11.46 -10.52
CA HIS A 112 0.69 12.45 -11.03
C HIS A 112 0.72 12.41 -12.56
N ARG A 113 0.98 11.24 -13.16
CA ARG A 113 1.00 11.06 -14.61
C ARG A 113 -0.31 11.52 -15.27
N PHE A 114 -1.46 11.16 -14.69
CA PHE A 114 -2.76 11.58 -15.20
C PHE A 114 -2.87 13.12 -15.31
N PHE A 115 -2.58 13.85 -14.24
CA PHE A 115 -2.74 15.31 -14.21
C PHE A 115 -1.61 16.09 -14.91
N THR A 116 -0.38 15.55 -14.94
CA THR A 116 0.78 16.28 -15.50
C THR A 116 1.11 15.90 -16.95
N GLU A 117 0.66 14.75 -17.42
CA GLU A 117 0.98 14.24 -18.76
C GLU A 117 -0.29 14.01 -19.59
N GLU A 118 -1.22 13.19 -19.09
CA GLU A 118 -2.39 12.76 -19.89
C GLU A 118 -3.44 13.85 -20.07
N GLN A 119 -3.66 14.66 -19.03
CA GLN A 119 -4.59 15.80 -19.05
C GLN A 119 -3.87 17.11 -19.39
N SER A 120 -2.97 17.06 -20.37
CA SER A 120 -2.26 18.23 -20.89
C SER A 120 -2.28 18.24 -22.42
N THR A 121 -2.28 19.43 -23.00
CA THR A 121 -2.15 19.64 -24.45
C THR A 121 -0.91 20.47 -24.76
N GLY A 122 -0.32 20.27 -25.93
CA GLY A 122 0.92 20.92 -26.33
C GLY A 122 2.16 20.19 -25.82
N GLU A 123 3.33 20.74 -26.10
CA GLU A 123 4.61 20.14 -25.73
C GLU A 123 5.40 21.05 -24.80
N ARG A 124 6.04 20.44 -23.78
CA ARG A 124 6.96 21.15 -22.89
C ARG A 124 8.15 21.76 -23.64
N ALA A 125 8.60 21.12 -24.72
CA ALA A 125 9.74 21.58 -25.52
C ALA A 125 9.45 22.90 -26.25
N ASP A 126 8.19 23.13 -26.61
CA ASP A 126 7.75 24.27 -27.41
C ASP A 126 7.06 25.36 -26.57
N GLU A 127 7.17 25.30 -25.23
CA GLU A 127 6.51 26.21 -24.27
C GLU A 127 4.98 26.34 -24.49
N SER A 128 4.35 25.34 -25.11
CA SER A 128 2.92 25.35 -25.46
C SER A 128 2.07 24.49 -24.53
N LEU A 129 2.66 23.97 -23.45
CA LEU A 129 1.99 23.07 -22.51
C LEU A 129 0.86 23.79 -21.77
N VAL A 130 -0.36 23.25 -21.88
CA VAL A 130 -1.54 23.70 -21.17
C VAL A 130 -2.17 22.51 -20.44
N TYR A 131 -2.36 22.62 -19.14
CA TYR A 131 -3.06 21.63 -18.34
C TYR A 131 -4.58 21.84 -18.44
N LEU A 132 -5.35 20.77 -18.65
CA LEU A 132 -6.82 20.81 -18.67
C LEU A 132 -7.39 21.16 -17.28
N TYR A 133 -6.71 20.74 -16.22
CA TYR A 133 -7.10 20.94 -14.82
C TYR A 133 -5.96 21.61 -14.03
N PRO A 134 -5.67 22.89 -14.29
CA PRO A 134 -4.48 23.55 -13.76
C PRO A 134 -4.44 23.60 -12.22
N ARG A 135 -5.58 23.76 -11.53
CA ARG A 135 -5.58 23.77 -10.05
C ARG A 135 -5.30 22.39 -9.47
N LEU A 136 -5.90 21.35 -10.03
CA LEU A 136 -5.61 19.97 -9.61
C LEU A 136 -4.18 19.55 -9.97
N THR A 137 -3.66 19.97 -11.12
CA THR A 137 -2.26 19.71 -11.49
C THR A 137 -1.29 20.39 -10.53
N ALA A 138 -1.56 21.63 -10.11
CA ALA A 138 -0.72 22.35 -9.14
C ALA A 138 -0.61 21.64 -7.78
N LEU A 139 -1.61 20.83 -7.38
CA LEU A 139 -1.52 20.01 -6.17
C LEU A 139 -0.47 18.89 -6.28
N LEU A 140 -0.08 18.49 -7.49
CA LEU A 140 0.78 17.34 -7.76
C LEU A 140 2.14 17.71 -8.36
N GLU A 141 2.25 18.85 -9.03
CA GLU A 141 3.43 19.26 -9.79
C GLU A 141 4.72 19.32 -8.94
N ASP A 142 4.62 19.82 -7.70
CA ASP A 142 5.77 19.94 -6.79
C ASP A 142 6.03 18.68 -5.94
N ARG A 143 5.29 17.58 -6.17
CA ARG A 143 5.42 16.36 -5.35
C ARG A 143 6.42 15.37 -5.96
N PRO A 144 7.39 14.87 -5.18
CA PRO A 144 8.35 13.89 -5.67
C PRO A 144 7.69 12.53 -5.98
N THR A 145 7.99 11.95 -7.15
CA THR A 145 7.35 10.71 -7.66
C THR A 145 8.16 9.42 -7.42
N PHE A 146 9.24 9.46 -6.63
CA PHE A 146 10.09 8.32 -6.20
C PHE A 146 10.19 7.08 -7.14
N PRO A 147 10.42 7.22 -8.45
CA PRO A 147 10.27 6.13 -9.41
C PRO A 147 11.28 4.98 -9.17
N LYS A 148 12.47 5.31 -8.68
CA LYS A 148 13.50 4.30 -8.33
C LYS A 148 13.06 3.43 -7.16
N VAL A 149 12.34 4.00 -6.19
CA VAL A 149 11.83 3.27 -5.03
C VAL A 149 10.72 2.33 -5.48
N GLU A 150 9.76 2.83 -6.26
CA GLU A 150 8.69 2.00 -6.83
C GLU A 150 9.26 0.82 -7.64
N GLN A 151 10.20 1.08 -8.56
CA GLN A 151 10.84 0.03 -9.36
C GLN A 151 11.57 -0.99 -8.49
N HIS A 152 12.25 -0.53 -7.43
CA HIS A 152 12.92 -1.43 -6.51
C HIS A 152 11.91 -2.30 -5.75
N LEU A 153 10.84 -1.74 -5.19
CA LEU A 153 9.79 -2.49 -4.49
C LEU A 153 9.13 -3.51 -5.43
N ARG A 154 8.83 -3.13 -6.69
CA ARG A 154 8.34 -4.05 -7.72
C ARG A 154 9.30 -5.20 -7.99
N SER A 155 10.61 -4.98 -7.90
CA SER A 155 11.61 -6.04 -8.07
C SER A 155 11.65 -7.03 -6.90
N LEU A 156 11.24 -6.61 -5.70
CA LEU A 156 11.25 -7.43 -4.49
C LEU A 156 10.00 -8.32 -4.36
N LEU A 157 8.86 -7.88 -4.90
CA LEU A 157 7.56 -8.53 -4.71
C LEU A 157 7.12 -9.33 -5.95
N THR A 158 6.48 -10.48 -5.75
CA THR A 158 5.76 -11.25 -6.78
C THR A 158 4.46 -10.54 -7.17
N GLU A 159 3.79 -11.02 -8.23
CA GLU A 159 2.46 -10.53 -8.63
C GLU A 159 1.40 -10.72 -7.53
N GLU A 160 1.57 -11.74 -6.70
CA GLU A 160 0.73 -12.03 -5.54
C GLU A 160 1.02 -11.13 -4.33
N GLY A 161 2.05 -10.27 -4.41
CA GLY A 161 2.48 -9.40 -3.32
C GLY A 161 3.40 -10.06 -2.29
N ARG A 162 3.98 -11.22 -2.61
CA ARG A 162 4.91 -11.91 -1.72
C ARG A 162 6.35 -11.57 -2.01
N LEU A 163 7.22 -11.63 -1.01
CA LEU A 163 8.65 -11.40 -1.19
C LEU A 163 9.27 -12.54 -2.02
N ARG A 164 9.86 -12.17 -3.16
CA ARG A 164 10.55 -13.10 -4.06
C ARG A 164 11.70 -13.81 -3.34
N ASP A 165 11.94 -15.07 -3.70
CA ASP A 165 13.08 -15.85 -3.19
C ASP A 165 14.44 -15.18 -3.48
N ASN A 166 14.52 -14.47 -4.60
CA ASN A 166 15.72 -13.77 -5.06
C ASN A 166 15.74 -12.28 -4.68
N ALA A 167 14.90 -11.84 -3.74
CA ALA A 167 14.89 -10.45 -3.26
C ALA A 167 16.27 -10.01 -2.74
N SER A 168 17.06 -10.95 -2.19
CA SER A 168 18.49 -10.77 -1.94
C SER A 168 19.26 -12.06 -2.23
N ARG A 169 20.57 -11.94 -2.46
CA ARG A 169 21.45 -13.12 -2.65
C ARG A 169 21.46 -14.01 -1.42
N GLU A 170 21.49 -13.40 -0.23
CA GLU A 170 21.49 -14.10 1.05
C GLU A 170 20.17 -14.83 1.29
N LEU A 171 19.03 -14.19 1.03
CA LEU A 171 17.71 -14.82 1.14
C LEU A 171 17.60 -16.03 0.21
N LEU A 172 18.07 -15.88 -1.03
CA LEU A 172 18.08 -16.97 -2.01
C LEU A 172 18.92 -18.15 -1.51
N GLN A 173 20.09 -17.88 -0.94
CA GLN A 173 20.95 -18.92 -0.38
C GLN A 173 20.29 -19.62 0.81
N ILE A 174 19.71 -18.86 1.75
CA ILE A 174 19.01 -19.40 2.93
C ILE A 174 17.84 -20.31 2.49
N ARG A 175 16.98 -19.83 1.58
CA ARG A 175 15.84 -20.62 1.08
C ARG A 175 16.29 -21.87 0.33
N ARG A 176 17.38 -21.81 -0.44
CA ARG A 176 17.98 -23.00 -1.09
C ARG A 176 18.47 -24.01 -0.07
N THR A 177 19.23 -23.58 0.93
CA THR A 177 19.74 -24.46 2.00
C THR A 177 18.60 -25.09 2.80
N LEU A 178 17.52 -24.35 3.08
CA LEU A 178 16.32 -24.90 3.71
C LEU A 178 15.74 -26.04 2.87
N ALA A 179 15.49 -25.79 1.58
CA ALA A 179 14.91 -26.78 0.67
C ALA A 179 15.81 -28.01 0.48
N GLU A 180 17.13 -27.82 0.42
CA GLU A 180 18.10 -28.93 0.34
C GLU A 180 18.10 -29.77 1.62
N THR A 181 18.04 -29.13 2.78
CA THR A 181 17.99 -29.80 4.08
C THR A 181 16.69 -30.59 4.24
N GLU A 182 15.55 -30.02 3.84
CA GLU A 182 14.24 -30.70 3.83
C GLU A 182 14.23 -31.92 2.91
N ARG A 183 14.82 -31.81 1.70
CA ARG A 183 14.96 -32.94 0.78
C ARG A 183 15.86 -34.04 1.37
N SER A 184 16.98 -33.66 1.98
CA SER A 184 17.89 -34.60 2.62
C SER A 184 17.22 -35.33 3.79
N LEU A 185 16.49 -34.60 4.63
CA LEU A 185 15.72 -35.15 5.75
C LEU A 185 14.64 -36.13 5.25
N SER A 186 13.88 -35.72 4.23
CA SER A 186 12.85 -36.55 3.61
C SER A 186 13.44 -37.84 3.04
N GLY A 187 14.58 -37.76 2.35
CA GLY A 187 15.29 -38.93 1.84
C GLY A 187 15.89 -39.83 2.92
N MET A 188 16.36 -39.26 4.04
CA MET A 188 16.79 -40.03 5.21
C MET A 188 15.62 -40.76 5.86
N LEU A 189 14.50 -40.08 6.06
CA LEU A 189 13.27 -40.66 6.61
C LEU A 189 12.75 -41.81 5.75
N GLN A 190 12.71 -41.64 4.42
CA GLN A 190 12.32 -42.72 3.51
C GLN A 190 13.25 -43.93 3.62
N ARG A 191 14.57 -43.72 3.75
CA ARG A 191 15.54 -44.81 3.98
C ARG A 191 15.31 -45.53 5.29
N ILE A 192 15.12 -44.80 6.40
CA ILE A 192 14.85 -45.38 7.72
C ILE A 192 13.53 -46.15 7.70
N LEU A 193 12.47 -45.57 7.12
CA LEU A 193 11.17 -46.22 6.98
C LEU A 193 11.26 -47.52 6.16
N THR A 194 12.02 -47.51 5.06
CA THR A 194 12.25 -48.71 4.25
C THR A 194 13.03 -49.77 5.03
N GLY A 195 14.02 -49.38 5.82
CA GLY A 195 14.75 -50.27 6.72
C GLY A 195 13.85 -50.89 7.79
N ALA A 196 13.08 -50.07 8.50
CA ALA A 196 12.16 -50.51 9.55
C ALA A 196 11.07 -51.47 9.02
N ARG A 197 10.57 -51.24 7.79
CA ARG A 197 9.66 -52.16 7.10
C ARG A 197 10.32 -53.50 6.79
N ARG A 198 11.59 -53.48 6.36
CA ARG A 198 12.36 -54.69 6.04
C ARG A 198 12.64 -55.54 7.28
N GLU A 199 12.83 -54.89 8.43
CA GLU A 199 13.04 -55.53 9.74
C GLU A 199 11.74 -55.93 10.45
N GLY A 200 10.57 -55.58 9.88
CA GLY A 200 9.25 -55.95 10.42
C GLY A 200 8.78 -55.10 11.61
N TRP A 201 9.45 -53.98 11.90
CA TRP A 201 9.08 -53.08 13.02
C TRP A 201 7.86 -52.21 12.71
N VAL A 202 7.51 -52.09 11.43
CA VAL A 202 6.49 -51.18 10.91
C VAL A 202 5.77 -51.85 9.72
N GLU A 203 4.44 -51.73 9.66
CA GLU A 203 3.63 -52.28 8.56
C GLU A 203 3.92 -51.62 7.19
N GLN A 204 3.61 -52.31 6.09
CA GLN A 204 3.98 -51.88 4.73
C GLN A 204 3.32 -50.56 4.28
N ASP A 205 2.19 -50.16 4.87
CA ASP A 205 1.42 -48.98 4.49
C ASP A 205 1.58 -47.78 5.44
N VAL A 206 2.41 -47.89 6.48
CA VAL A 206 2.60 -46.81 7.45
C VAL A 206 3.31 -45.62 6.82
N GLN A 207 2.69 -44.44 6.90
CA GLN A 207 3.30 -43.18 6.55
C GLN A 207 3.93 -42.51 7.79
N PRO A 208 5.03 -41.76 7.61
CA PRO A 208 5.59 -40.92 8.67
C PRO A 208 4.54 -39.94 9.21
N ALA A 209 4.47 -39.80 10.54
CA ALA A 209 3.55 -38.88 11.20
C ALA A 209 4.30 -37.66 11.75
N LEU A 210 3.61 -36.52 11.89
CA LEU A 210 4.17 -35.33 12.53
C LEU A 210 3.71 -35.28 14.00
N ARG A 211 4.66 -35.26 14.94
CA ARG A 211 4.39 -35.15 16.38
C ARG A 211 5.28 -34.07 16.98
N ASP A 212 4.70 -33.07 17.63
CA ASP A 212 5.40 -31.91 18.21
C ASP A 212 6.37 -31.22 17.23
N GLY A 213 5.96 -31.13 15.95
CA GLY A 213 6.77 -30.54 14.87
C GLY A 213 7.94 -31.42 14.40
N ARG A 214 8.04 -32.67 14.88
CA ARG A 214 9.06 -33.65 14.46
C ARG A 214 8.42 -34.78 13.67
N LEU A 215 9.07 -35.21 12.61
CA LEU A 215 8.69 -36.41 11.87
C LEU A 215 9.06 -37.65 12.68
N VAL A 216 8.05 -38.49 12.96
CA VAL A 216 8.17 -39.73 13.73
C VAL A 216 7.67 -40.91 12.90
N ILE A 217 8.30 -42.08 13.09
CA ILE A 217 7.86 -43.34 12.50
C ILE A 217 7.10 -44.10 13.59
N PRO A 218 5.79 -44.31 13.45
CA PRO A 218 5.04 -45.09 14.43
C PRO A 218 5.42 -46.57 14.30
N VAL A 219 5.85 -47.15 15.40
CA VAL A 219 6.15 -48.58 15.53
C VAL A 219 4.94 -49.30 16.10
N SER A 220 4.64 -50.48 15.58
CA SER A 220 3.56 -51.31 16.14
C SER A 220 3.95 -51.77 17.55
N PRO A 221 3.02 -51.76 18.53
CA PRO A 221 3.31 -52.31 19.85
C PRO A 221 3.75 -53.78 19.73
N MET A 222 4.84 -54.15 20.40
CA MET A 222 5.19 -55.56 20.58
C MET A 222 4.21 -56.26 21.51
#